data_AF-A0A1Z4GF77-F1
#
_entry.id   AF-A0A1Z4GF77-F1
#
_cell.length_a   1.000
_cell.length_b   1.000
_cell.length_c   1.000
_cell.angle_alpha   90.00
_cell.angle_beta   90.00
_cell.angle_gamma   90.00
#
_symmetry.space_group_name_H-M   'P 1'
#
loop_
_entity.id
_entity.type
_entity.pdbx_description
1 polymer ?
#
loop_
_entity_poly.entity_id
_entity_poly.type
_entity_poly.pdbx_seq_one_letter_code
_entity_poly.pdbx_strand_id
1 'polypeptide(L)'
;MKQDLPSTYNFQIIDEFLSQNSVNPLSLNPQKQLITSFAELENLIAEETTDIKLISNLQYTLECILDAQLKNFPGNIFWDCDFMVSSILRQALAMGDDAIAFLKTFTNKMVVLSQLFGINQEIRFCYVHDFMYGFDWARWVQKEPQTRANVEPFSLIFLDYLLAKGQELIHRISLDQVTCYKLCDTGFRNPFPFSRKPEDEYRLLTYLASEGFIPVTAWNWHSQPVWNQPFQEIRQQLALQLNIQPQKH
;
A
#
# COMPACT_ATOMS: atom_id res chain seq x y z
N MET A 1 -27.55 23.66 24.19
CA MET A 1 -26.86 22.42 24.59
C MET A 1 -26.90 21.46 23.41
N LYS A 2 -25.78 21.36 22.67
CA LYS A 2 -25.61 20.24 21.73
C LYS A 2 -25.36 19.02 22.60
N GLN A 3 -26.23 18.01 22.50
CA GLN A 3 -25.97 16.71 23.07
C GLN A 3 -24.91 16.06 22.18
N ASP A 4 -23.69 15.92 22.69
CA ASP A 4 -22.66 15.08 22.10
C ASP A 4 -23.13 13.63 22.24
N LEU A 5 -23.73 13.10 21.17
CA LEU A 5 -23.86 11.66 20.99
C LEU A 5 -22.44 11.09 20.95
N PRO A 6 -22.12 10.01 21.70
CA PRO A 6 -20.81 9.39 21.61
C PRO A 6 -20.55 8.99 20.17
N SER A 7 -19.38 9.36 19.64
CA SER A 7 -18.93 8.92 18.32
C SER A 7 -18.99 7.40 18.26
N THR A 8 -19.71 6.86 17.29
CA THR A 8 -19.85 5.41 17.10
C THR A 8 -18.60 4.77 16.49
N TYR A 9 -17.64 5.60 16.07
CA TYR A 9 -16.33 5.21 15.53
C TYR A 9 -15.22 5.67 16.48
N ASN A 10 -14.12 4.93 16.48
CA ASN A 10 -12.92 5.24 17.24
C ASN A 10 -11.72 4.63 16.55
N PHE A 11 -10.98 5.43 15.79
CA PHE A 11 -9.85 4.96 15.01
C PHE A 11 -8.64 4.59 15.88
N GLN A 12 -8.60 5.02 17.15
CA GLN A 12 -7.56 4.62 18.10
C GLN A 12 -7.48 3.08 18.26
N ILE A 13 -8.59 2.37 18.04
CA ILE A 13 -8.58 0.90 18.10
C ILE A 13 -7.63 0.28 17.07
N ILE A 14 -7.40 0.96 15.94
CA ILE A 14 -6.46 0.53 14.90
C ILE A 14 -5.01 0.71 15.40
N ASP A 15 -4.70 1.84 16.05
CA ASP A 15 -3.40 2.07 16.67
C ASP A 15 -3.09 1.02 17.75
N GLU A 16 -4.09 0.69 18.57
CA GLU A 16 -4.01 -0.37 19.59
C GLU A 16 -3.80 -1.74 18.96
N PHE A 17 -4.52 -2.05 17.87
CA PHE A 17 -4.36 -3.29 17.12
C PHE A 17 -2.94 -3.46 16.57
N LEU A 18 -2.35 -2.40 15.99
CA LEU A 18 -0.96 -2.43 15.51
C LEU A 18 0.02 -2.69 16.66
N SER A 19 -0.16 -1.99 17.78
CA SER A 19 0.66 -2.17 18.99
C SER A 19 0.57 -3.61 19.55
N GLN A 20 -0.64 -4.17 19.64
CA GLN A 20 -0.87 -5.54 20.11
C GLN A 20 -0.21 -6.60 19.21
N ASN A 21 -0.10 -6.32 17.91
CA ASN A 21 0.58 -7.19 16.94
C ASN A 21 2.10 -6.92 16.85
N SER A 22 2.68 -6.19 17.82
CA SER A 22 4.11 -5.87 17.89
C SER A 22 4.65 -5.19 16.63
N VAL A 23 3.79 -4.43 15.94
CA VAL A 23 4.19 -3.65 14.78
C VAL A 23 5.00 -2.45 15.26
N ASN A 24 6.17 -2.24 14.66
CA ASN A 24 6.86 -0.96 14.77
C ASN A 24 6.30 -0.03 13.68
N PRO A 25 5.52 1.01 14.02
CA PRO A 25 4.75 1.77 13.04
C PRO A 25 5.64 2.83 12.37
N LEU A 26 6.69 2.38 11.69
CA LEU A 26 7.63 3.25 11.00
C LEU A 26 6.98 3.93 9.80
N SER A 27 7.31 5.20 9.61
CA SER A 27 6.96 6.00 8.45
C SER A 27 8.13 6.07 7.49
N LEU A 28 7.80 6.13 6.20
CA LEU A 28 8.75 6.46 5.14
C LEU A 28 8.86 7.99 4.94
N ASN A 29 8.16 8.79 5.73
CA ASN A 29 8.26 10.25 5.71
C ASN A 29 9.67 10.71 6.10
N PRO A 30 10.38 11.49 5.25
CA PRO A 30 11.71 12.00 5.59
C PRO A 30 11.75 12.93 6.82
N GLN A 31 10.60 13.47 7.25
CA GLN A 31 10.49 14.44 8.33
C GLN A 31 10.08 13.83 9.67
N LYS A 32 9.61 12.57 9.70
CA LYS A 32 9.21 11.89 10.95
C LYS A 32 9.42 10.39 10.88
N GLN A 33 9.70 9.77 12.02
CA GLN A 33 10.01 8.34 12.09
C GLN A 33 8.77 7.44 12.15
N LEU A 34 7.66 7.95 12.69
CA LEU A 34 6.43 7.18 12.92
C LEU A 34 5.31 7.64 12.01
N ILE A 35 4.41 6.72 11.66
CA ILE A 35 3.23 7.02 10.84
C ILE A 35 2.35 8.06 11.52
N THR A 36 1.47 8.70 10.75
CA THR A 36 0.32 9.41 11.33
C THR A 36 -0.57 8.38 12.00
N SER A 37 -0.90 8.59 13.28
CA SER A 37 -1.78 7.66 14.00
C SER A 37 -3.18 7.63 13.37
N PHE A 38 -3.88 6.52 13.51
CA PHE A 38 -5.25 6.43 13.00
C PHE A 38 -6.20 7.35 13.76
N ALA A 39 -5.96 7.60 15.04
CA ALA A 39 -6.63 8.67 15.80
C ALA A 39 -6.41 10.07 15.20
N GLU A 40 -5.22 10.38 14.67
CA GLU A 40 -4.98 11.63 13.95
C GLU A 40 -5.67 11.66 12.58
N LEU A 41 -5.66 10.53 11.86
CA LEU A 41 -6.36 10.40 10.57
C LEU A 41 -7.88 10.57 10.72
N GLU A 42 -8.46 10.17 11.85
CA GLU A 42 -9.87 10.42 12.16
C GLU A 42 -10.22 11.92 12.11
N ASN A 43 -9.35 12.77 12.65
CA ASN A 43 -9.56 14.22 12.60
C ASN A 43 -9.56 14.74 11.16
N LEU A 44 -8.63 14.26 10.32
CA LEU A 44 -8.58 14.63 8.90
C LEU A 44 -9.82 14.14 8.14
N ILE A 45 -10.33 12.95 8.46
CA ILE A 45 -11.58 12.43 7.89
C ILE A 45 -12.77 13.31 8.31
N ALA A 46 -12.82 13.72 9.57
CA ALA A 46 -13.89 14.54 10.12
C ALA A 46 -13.93 15.97 9.53
N GLU A 47 -12.81 16.47 9.00
CA GLU A 47 -12.75 17.72 8.24
C GLU A 47 -13.43 17.62 6.86
N GLU A 48 -13.42 16.43 6.24
CA GLU A 48 -13.97 16.19 4.90
C GLU A 48 -15.44 15.73 4.93
N THR A 49 -15.88 15.08 6.00
CA THR A 49 -17.26 14.58 6.13
C THR A 49 -17.71 14.43 7.58
N THR A 50 -19.01 14.61 7.81
CA THR A 50 -19.67 14.33 9.10
C THR A 50 -20.61 13.12 9.04
N ASP A 51 -20.64 12.38 7.92
CA ASP A 51 -21.48 11.18 7.80
C ASP A 51 -20.91 10.04 8.63
N ILE A 52 -21.52 9.82 9.80
CA ILE A 52 -21.14 8.78 10.75
C ILE A 52 -21.13 7.39 10.11
N LYS A 53 -22.08 7.08 9.22
CA LYS A 53 -22.13 5.75 8.58
C LYS A 53 -20.95 5.57 7.64
N LEU A 54 -20.61 6.60 6.88
CA LEU A 54 -19.45 6.57 6.00
C LEU A 54 -18.15 6.40 6.80
N ILE A 55 -17.97 7.19 7.87
CA ILE A 55 -16.79 7.14 8.73
C ILE A 55 -16.64 5.75 9.39
N SER A 56 -17.71 5.17 9.94
CA SER A 56 -17.67 3.83 10.53
C SER A 56 -17.35 2.74 9.49
N ASN A 57 -17.85 2.86 8.25
CA ASN A 57 -17.49 1.89 7.19
C ASN A 57 -16.04 2.07 6.70
N LEU A 58 -15.54 3.31 6.71
CA LEU A 58 -14.14 3.59 6.42
C LEU A 58 -13.21 3.01 7.50
N GLN A 59 -13.57 3.15 8.78
CA GLN A 59 -12.85 2.50 9.88
C GLN A 59 -12.78 0.97 9.67
N TYR A 60 -13.93 0.33 9.45
CA TYR A 60 -14.00 -1.11 9.20
C TYR A 60 -13.18 -1.54 7.98
N THR A 61 -13.19 -0.73 6.92
CA THR A 61 -12.36 -0.94 5.72
C THR A 61 -10.88 -1.00 6.08
N LEU A 62 -10.40 -0.04 6.88
CA LEU A 62 -8.99 0.04 7.29
C LEU A 62 -8.60 -1.11 8.21
N GLU A 63 -9.43 -1.45 9.18
CA GLU A 63 -9.23 -2.61 10.06
C GLU A 63 -9.04 -3.90 9.24
N CYS A 64 -9.93 -4.17 8.28
CA CYS A 64 -9.84 -5.35 7.42
C CYS A 64 -8.58 -5.37 6.57
N ILE A 65 -8.19 -4.22 6.02
CA ILE A 65 -7.00 -4.12 5.15
C ILE A 65 -5.73 -4.35 5.97
N LEU A 66 -5.61 -3.72 7.14
CA LEU A 66 -4.42 -3.84 7.98
C LEU A 66 -4.27 -5.24 8.56
N ASP A 67 -5.38 -5.85 9.00
CA ASP A 67 -5.38 -7.25 9.44
C ASP A 67 -4.91 -8.19 8.30
N ALA A 68 -5.42 -8.00 7.09
CA ALA A 68 -4.98 -8.77 5.94
C ALA A 68 -3.50 -8.52 5.60
N GLN A 69 -3.03 -7.28 5.66
CA GLN A 69 -1.64 -6.95 5.36
C GLN A 69 -0.68 -7.54 6.39
N LEU A 70 -0.98 -7.46 7.69
CA LEU A 70 -0.15 -8.04 8.75
C LEU A 70 0.01 -9.55 8.60
N LYS A 71 -1.10 -10.25 8.29
CA LYS A 71 -1.09 -11.70 8.10
C LYS A 71 -0.28 -12.14 6.87
N ASN A 72 -0.18 -11.28 5.85
CA ASN A 72 0.32 -11.66 4.54
C ASN A 72 1.68 -11.05 4.18
N PHE A 73 2.11 -9.99 4.88
CA PHE A 73 3.39 -9.30 4.64
C PHE A 73 4.14 -9.10 5.96
N PRO A 74 4.61 -10.17 6.61
CA PRO A 74 5.28 -10.08 7.91
C PRO A 74 6.61 -9.33 7.87
N GLY A 75 7.21 -9.15 6.69
CA GLY A 75 8.41 -8.34 6.52
C GLY A 75 8.12 -6.85 6.39
N ASN A 76 6.85 -6.42 6.35
CA ASN A 76 6.51 -5.04 6.06
C ASN A 76 7.08 -4.07 7.10
N ILE A 77 7.88 -3.11 6.60
CA ILE A 77 8.65 -2.17 7.45
C ILE A 77 7.85 -0.90 7.72
N PHE A 78 7.39 -0.24 6.66
CA PHE A 78 6.70 1.04 6.72
C PHE A 78 5.19 0.88 6.53
N TRP A 79 4.41 1.68 7.27
CA TRP A 79 2.96 1.49 7.43
C TRP A 79 2.14 2.74 7.09
N ASP A 80 2.70 3.65 6.30
CA ASP A 80 2.03 4.91 5.95
C ASP A 80 0.70 4.67 5.22
N CYS A 81 -0.37 5.32 5.70
CA CYS A 81 -1.72 5.12 5.19
C CYS A 81 -2.42 6.43 4.79
N ASP A 82 -1.87 7.61 5.10
CA ASP A 82 -2.49 8.92 4.92
C ASP A 82 -3.10 9.10 3.53
N PHE A 83 -2.30 8.87 2.48
CA PHE A 83 -2.79 9.06 1.12
C PHE A 83 -3.82 8.00 0.72
N MET A 84 -3.63 6.73 1.12
CA MET A 84 -4.61 5.67 0.85
C MET A 84 -5.96 6.04 1.46
N VAL A 85 -5.97 6.43 2.74
CA VAL A 85 -7.19 6.87 3.46
C VAL A 85 -7.84 8.06 2.75
N SER A 86 -7.05 9.08 2.42
CA SER A 86 -7.57 10.26 1.72
C SER A 86 -8.17 9.91 0.35
N SER A 87 -7.53 9.02 -0.42
CA SER A 87 -7.98 8.62 -1.77
C SER A 87 -9.26 7.82 -1.71
N ILE A 88 -9.35 6.84 -0.83
CA ILE A 88 -10.57 6.03 -0.69
C ILE A 88 -11.74 6.85 -0.16
N LEU A 89 -11.48 7.82 0.74
CA LEU A 89 -12.50 8.74 1.22
C LEU A 89 -13.01 9.64 0.09
N ARG A 90 -12.13 10.28 -0.68
CA ARG A 90 -12.53 11.11 -1.83
C ARG A 90 -13.31 10.31 -2.87
N GLN A 91 -12.85 9.10 -3.20
CA GLN A 91 -13.57 8.23 -4.12
C GLN A 91 -14.95 7.84 -3.58
N ALA A 92 -15.06 7.47 -2.30
CA ALA A 92 -16.33 7.14 -1.68
C ALA A 92 -17.29 8.33 -1.69
N LEU A 93 -16.82 9.54 -1.35
CA LEU A 93 -17.63 10.77 -1.41
C LEU A 93 -18.13 11.06 -2.83
N ALA A 94 -17.30 10.83 -3.85
CA ALA A 94 -17.69 11.01 -5.25
C ALA A 94 -18.79 10.02 -5.71
N MET A 95 -18.95 8.89 -5.03
CA MET A 95 -19.99 7.89 -5.33
C MET A 95 -21.37 8.27 -4.76
N GLY A 96 -21.47 9.26 -3.86
CA GLY A 96 -22.74 9.67 -3.25
C GLY A 96 -23.42 8.51 -2.51
N ASP A 97 -24.66 8.18 -2.91
CA ASP A 97 -25.46 7.12 -2.27
C ASP A 97 -24.80 5.73 -2.33
N ASP A 98 -23.90 5.50 -3.28
CA ASP A 98 -23.18 4.23 -3.44
C ASP A 98 -21.87 4.14 -2.64
N ALA A 99 -21.55 5.15 -1.82
CA ALA A 99 -20.29 5.23 -1.06
C ALA A 99 -20.01 3.98 -0.21
N ILE A 100 -21.01 3.46 0.50
CA ILE A 100 -20.86 2.25 1.34
C ILE A 100 -20.63 1.01 0.48
N ALA A 101 -21.34 0.88 -0.64
CA ALA A 101 -21.15 -0.24 -1.57
C ALA A 101 -19.74 -0.21 -2.19
N PHE A 102 -19.27 0.99 -2.55
CA PHE A 102 -17.90 1.24 -3.00
C PHE A 102 -16.87 0.78 -1.95
N LEU A 103 -16.99 1.22 -0.70
CA LEU A 103 -16.06 0.85 0.37
C LEU A 103 -16.02 -0.67 0.61
N LYS A 104 -17.17 -1.34 0.55
CA LYS A 104 -17.24 -2.80 0.66
C LYS A 104 -16.50 -3.49 -0.49
N THR A 105 -16.70 -3.04 -1.73
CA THR A 105 -16.00 -3.59 -2.90
C THR A 105 -14.49 -3.32 -2.79
N PHE A 106 -14.10 -2.11 -2.40
CA PHE A 106 -12.69 -1.74 -2.20
C PHE A 106 -12.03 -2.62 -1.13
N THR A 107 -12.67 -2.76 0.04
CA THR A 107 -12.21 -3.63 1.13
C THR A 107 -11.96 -5.05 0.65
N ASN A 108 -12.95 -5.65 -0.03
CA ASN A 108 -12.85 -7.01 -0.51
C ASN A 108 -11.67 -7.17 -1.49
N LYS A 109 -11.51 -6.24 -2.45
CA LYS A 109 -10.39 -6.30 -3.40
C LYS A 109 -9.04 -6.19 -2.71
N MET A 110 -8.90 -5.28 -1.75
CA MET A 110 -7.65 -5.08 -0.99
C MET A 110 -7.28 -6.31 -0.15
N VAL A 111 -8.26 -6.93 0.52
CA VAL A 111 -8.05 -8.15 1.30
C VAL A 111 -7.64 -9.31 0.38
N VAL A 112 -8.35 -9.51 -0.73
CA VAL A 112 -8.02 -10.56 -1.71
C VAL A 112 -6.64 -10.32 -2.32
N LEU A 113 -6.28 -9.09 -2.65
CA LEU A 113 -4.94 -8.75 -3.15
C LEU A 113 -3.85 -9.06 -2.11
N SER A 114 -4.09 -8.72 -0.84
CA SER A 114 -3.15 -9.01 0.24
C SER A 114 -2.90 -10.52 0.38
N GLN A 115 -3.96 -11.31 0.34
CA GLN A 115 -3.86 -12.78 0.36
C GLN A 115 -3.13 -13.32 -0.87
N LEU A 116 -3.50 -12.84 -2.06
CA LEU A 116 -2.99 -13.32 -3.34
C LEU A 116 -1.47 -13.10 -3.48
N PHE A 117 -1.00 -11.91 -3.14
CA PHE A 117 0.40 -11.52 -3.32
C PHE A 117 1.30 -11.87 -2.13
N GLY A 118 0.73 -12.05 -0.94
CA GLY A 118 1.49 -12.29 0.27
C GLY A 118 2.05 -13.70 0.45
N ILE A 119 2.59 -13.94 1.63
CA ILE A 119 3.36 -15.13 1.98
C ILE A 119 2.55 -16.43 2.03
N ASN A 120 1.23 -16.34 2.18
CA ASN A 120 0.37 -17.50 2.38
C ASN A 120 -0.09 -18.16 1.06
N GLN A 121 0.29 -17.61 -0.09
CA GLN A 121 -0.03 -18.12 -1.43
C GLN A 121 1.23 -18.32 -2.27
N GLU A 122 1.10 -18.70 -3.55
CA GLU A 122 2.22 -19.03 -4.45
C GLU A 122 3.14 -17.84 -4.81
N ILE A 123 2.63 -16.60 -4.72
CA ILE A 123 3.40 -15.40 -5.10
C ILE A 123 4.46 -15.06 -4.03
N ARG A 124 4.12 -15.11 -2.74
CA ARG A 124 5.08 -14.95 -1.63
C ARG A 124 5.92 -13.67 -1.68
N PHE A 125 5.31 -12.51 -1.92
CA PHE A 125 5.99 -11.24 -1.67
C PHE A 125 5.99 -10.94 -0.17
N CYS A 126 7.14 -10.45 0.31
CA CYS A 126 7.37 -10.21 1.73
C CYS A 126 6.87 -8.83 2.21
N TYR A 127 6.70 -7.88 1.27
CA TYR A 127 6.42 -6.48 1.54
C TYR A 127 5.23 -5.99 0.71
N VAL A 128 4.40 -5.10 1.28
CA VAL A 128 3.32 -4.42 0.54
C VAL A 128 3.77 -3.09 -0.07
N HIS A 129 5.03 -2.71 0.13
CA HIS A 129 5.60 -1.42 -0.26
C HIS A 129 5.41 -1.06 -1.73
N ASP A 130 5.61 -2.01 -2.64
CA ASP A 130 5.51 -1.75 -4.09
C ASP A 130 4.08 -1.32 -4.49
N PHE A 131 3.08 -1.78 -3.72
CA PHE A 131 1.69 -1.36 -3.84
C PHE A 131 1.43 -0.03 -3.13
N MET A 132 1.73 0.06 -1.83
CA MET A 132 1.40 1.25 -1.00
C MET A 132 2.10 2.52 -1.48
N TYR A 133 3.37 2.41 -1.91
CA TYR A 133 4.15 3.54 -2.43
C TYR A 133 4.02 3.73 -3.94
N GLY A 134 3.07 3.02 -4.58
CA GLY A 134 2.64 3.29 -5.94
C GLY A 134 3.62 2.88 -7.04
N PHE A 135 4.63 2.05 -6.75
CA PHE A 135 5.55 1.54 -7.77
C PHE A 135 4.83 0.68 -8.81
N ASP A 136 3.91 -0.19 -8.36
CA ASP A 136 3.08 -0.98 -9.26
C ASP A 136 2.13 -0.12 -10.10
N TRP A 137 1.55 0.91 -9.49
CA TRP A 137 0.65 1.85 -10.17
C TRP A 137 1.40 2.65 -11.23
N ALA A 138 2.52 3.27 -10.88
CA ALA A 138 3.33 4.06 -11.81
C ALA A 138 3.75 3.22 -13.03
N ARG A 139 4.25 2.00 -12.80
CA ARG A 139 4.63 1.07 -13.86
C ARG A 139 3.46 0.66 -14.75
N TRP A 140 2.26 0.51 -14.18
CA TRP A 140 1.06 0.17 -14.93
C TRP A 140 0.59 1.34 -15.82
N VAL A 141 0.60 2.56 -15.29
CA VAL A 141 0.25 3.77 -16.03
C VAL A 141 1.25 4.01 -17.17
N GLN A 142 2.56 3.86 -16.91
CA GLN A 142 3.61 4.05 -17.92
C GLN A 142 3.46 3.16 -19.16
N LYS A 143 2.87 1.97 -19.04
CA LYS A 143 2.66 1.07 -20.17
C LYS A 143 1.64 1.60 -21.17
N GLU A 144 0.62 2.32 -20.71
CA GLU A 144 -0.41 2.92 -21.56
C GLU A 144 -0.85 4.30 -21.00
N PRO A 145 0.00 5.33 -21.09
CA PRO A 145 -0.27 6.61 -20.45
C PRO A 145 -1.54 7.28 -21.00
N GLN A 146 -1.83 7.10 -22.29
CA GLN A 146 -2.97 7.73 -22.97
C GLN A 146 -4.32 7.36 -22.35
N THR A 147 -4.44 6.14 -21.79
CA THR A 147 -5.70 5.65 -21.20
C THR A 147 -5.66 5.62 -19.68
N ARG A 148 -4.46 5.62 -19.07
CA ARG A 148 -4.28 5.37 -17.62
C ARG A 148 -3.78 6.58 -16.82
N ALA A 149 -3.31 7.65 -17.46
CA ALA A 149 -2.71 8.79 -16.76
C ALA A 149 -3.64 9.48 -15.74
N ASN A 150 -4.96 9.40 -15.97
CA ASN A 150 -5.97 9.98 -15.07
C ASN A 150 -6.52 8.97 -14.05
N VAL A 151 -6.04 7.73 -14.06
CA VAL A 151 -6.47 6.73 -13.08
C VAL A 151 -5.64 6.89 -11.83
N GLU A 152 -6.29 7.26 -10.73
CA GLU A 152 -5.61 7.43 -9.44
C GLU A 152 -5.10 6.11 -8.85
N PRO A 153 -4.06 6.15 -8.01
CA PRO A 153 -3.69 5.01 -7.17
C PRO A 153 -4.88 4.55 -6.34
N PHE A 154 -4.92 3.26 -6.00
CA PHE A 154 -6.00 2.66 -5.21
C PHE A 154 -7.41 2.74 -5.83
N SER A 155 -7.57 3.19 -7.07
CA SER A 155 -8.87 3.09 -7.75
C SER A 155 -9.29 1.64 -7.98
N LEU A 156 -10.60 1.37 -8.00
CA LEU A 156 -11.12 0.02 -8.28
C LEU A 156 -10.62 -0.53 -9.62
N ILE A 157 -10.47 0.34 -10.64
CA ILE A 157 -9.92 -0.02 -11.96
C ILE A 157 -8.49 -0.57 -11.81
N PHE A 158 -7.66 0.10 -11.02
CA PHE A 158 -6.29 -0.35 -10.78
C PHE A 158 -6.25 -1.64 -9.94
N LEU A 159 -7.13 -1.78 -8.94
CA LEU A 159 -7.23 -3.01 -8.14
C LEU A 159 -7.67 -4.21 -9.00
N ASP A 160 -8.60 -4.01 -9.93
CA ASP A 160 -9.02 -5.05 -10.90
C ASP A 160 -7.87 -5.50 -11.80
N TYR A 161 -7.06 -4.54 -12.27
CA TYR A 161 -5.84 -4.84 -13.00
C TYR A 161 -4.88 -5.71 -12.16
N LEU A 162 -4.65 -5.36 -10.89
CA LEU A 162 -3.75 -6.11 -10.02
C LEU A 162 -4.26 -7.52 -9.74
N LEU A 163 -5.58 -7.70 -9.56
CA LEU A 163 -6.19 -9.01 -9.37
C LEU A 163 -5.97 -9.91 -10.59
N ALA A 164 -6.23 -9.40 -11.79
CA ALA A 164 -6.00 -10.12 -13.03
C ALA A 164 -4.51 -10.48 -13.21
N LYS A 165 -3.60 -9.53 -12.95
CA LYS A 165 -2.15 -9.73 -13.01
C LYS A 165 -1.68 -10.78 -12.00
N GLY A 166 -2.24 -10.79 -10.79
CA GLY A 166 -1.90 -11.77 -9.76
C GLY A 166 -2.30 -13.19 -10.18
N GLN A 167 -3.49 -13.36 -10.77
CA GLN A 167 -3.92 -14.66 -11.32
C GLN A 167 -3.03 -15.11 -12.47
N GLU A 168 -2.65 -14.20 -13.37
CA GLU A 168 -1.69 -14.49 -14.43
C GLU A 168 -0.34 -14.96 -13.87
N LEU A 169 0.14 -14.31 -12.80
CA LEU A 169 1.38 -14.69 -12.15
C LEU A 169 1.30 -16.08 -11.52
N ILE A 170 0.20 -16.42 -10.82
CA ILE A 170 -0.03 -17.78 -10.30
C ILE A 170 0.00 -18.81 -11.44
N HIS A 171 -0.68 -18.53 -12.55
CA HIS A 171 -0.68 -19.44 -13.69
C HIS A 171 0.73 -19.67 -14.23
N ARG A 172 1.51 -18.59 -14.41
CA ARG A 172 2.92 -18.69 -14.84
C ARG A 172 3.78 -19.46 -13.84
N ILE A 173 3.56 -19.27 -12.53
CA ILE A 173 4.23 -20.03 -11.46
C ILE A 173 3.93 -21.52 -11.59
N SER A 174 2.67 -21.89 -11.79
CA SER A 174 2.26 -23.30 -11.92
C SER A 174 2.87 -24.01 -13.13
N LEU A 175 3.27 -23.26 -14.16
CA LEU A 175 3.90 -23.77 -15.37
C LEU A 175 5.44 -23.69 -15.35
N ASP A 176 6.05 -23.22 -14.25
CA ASP A 176 7.49 -22.91 -14.14
C ASP A 176 8.00 -21.95 -15.24
N GLN A 177 7.14 -21.04 -15.71
CA GLN A 177 7.42 -20.08 -16.78
C GLN A 177 7.77 -18.68 -16.25
N VAL A 178 8.22 -18.62 -15.00
CA VAL A 178 8.45 -17.38 -14.27
C VAL A 178 9.86 -16.87 -14.54
N THR A 179 9.99 -16.02 -15.55
CA THR A 179 11.28 -15.42 -15.94
C THR A 179 11.69 -14.26 -15.04
N CYS A 180 10.72 -13.58 -14.42
CA CYS A 180 10.87 -12.51 -13.42
C CYS A 180 10.18 -12.92 -12.11
N TYR A 181 10.55 -12.38 -10.95
CA TYR A 181 10.01 -12.82 -9.63
C TYR A 181 10.44 -14.24 -9.22
N LYS A 182 11.74 -14.53 -9.29
CA LYS A 182 12.28 -15.83 -8.85
C LYS A 182 12.15 -15.97 -7.33
N LEU A 183 11.90 -17.21 -6.89
CA LEU A 183 11.98 -17.57 -5.48
C LEU A 183 13.45 -17.47 -5.04
N CYS A 184 13.71 -16.86 -3.89
CA CYS A 184 15.06 -16.76 -3.31
C CYS A 184 15.26 -17.84 -2.24
N ASP A 185 16.50 -17.99 -1.77
CA ASP A 185 16.86 -18.78 -0.58
C ASP A 185 16.02 -18.45 0.66
N THR A 186 15.51 -17.21 0.77
CA THR A 186 14.66 -16.77 1.88
C THR A 186 13.21 -17.26 1.78
N GLY A 187 12.84 -17.96 0.72
CA GLY A 187 11.47 -18.45 0.49
C GLY A 187 10.48 -17.40 -0.02
N PHE A 188 10.97 -16.20 -0.36
CA PHE A 188 10.16 -15.10 -0.93
C PHE A 188 10.55 -14.85 -2.38
N ARG A 189 9.60 -14.38 -3.19
CA ARG A 189 9.91 -13.94 -4.55
C ARG A 189 10.40 -12.49 -4.54
N ASN A 190 11.45 -12.21 -5.32
CA ASN A 190 11.97 -10.86 -5.48
C ASN A 190 12.18 -10.56 -6.98
N PRO A 191 11.57 -9.48 -7.52
CA PRO A 191 11.74 -9.07 -8.91
C PRO A 191 13.03 -8.32 -9.22
N PHE A 192 13.77 -7.88 -8.20
CA PHE A 192 14.91 -6.99 -8.37
C PHE A 192 16.23 -7.76 -8.24
N PRO A 193 17.27 -7.40 -9.01
CA PRO A 193 18.56 -8.11 -8.99
C PRO A 193 19.38 -7.89 -7.70
N PHE A 194 18.84 -7.17 -6.73
CA PHE A 194 19.50 -6.82 -5.46
C PHE A 194 18.72 -7.36 -4.26
N SER A 195 19.40 -7.46 -3.12
CA SER A 195 18.86 -7.92 -1.85
C SER A 195 17.68 -7.07 -1.39
N ARG A 196 16.64 -7.75 -0.89
CA ARG A 196 15.50 -7.15 -0.19
C ARG A 196 15.43 -7.61 1.26
N LYS A 197 16.58 -7.77 1.90
CA LYS A 197 16.61 -7.96 3.36
C LYS A 197 16.09 -6.68 4.04
N PRO A 198 15.51 -6.78 5.25
CA PRO A 198 14.89 -5.64 5.91
C PRO A 198 15.77 -4.39 5.99
N GLU A 199 17.06 -4.56 6.29
CA GLU A 199 18.00 -3.44 6.42
C GLU A 199 18.32 -2.79 5.07
N ASP A 200 18.45 -3.60 4.01
CA ASP A 200 18.69 -3.12 2.65
C ASP A 200 17.44 -2.40 2.11
N GLU A 201 16.26 -2.97 2.35
CA GLU A 201 14.97 -2.40 1.94
C GLU A 201 14.71 -1.07 2.67
N TYR A 202 14.96 -1.02 3.98
CA TYR A 202 14.86 0.20 4.78
C TYR A 202 15.78 1.29 4.22
N ARG A 203 17.06 0.98 3.99
CA ARG A 203 18.04 1.95 3.47
C ARG A 203 17.68 2.44 2.07
N LEU A 204 17.24 1.54 1.18
CA LEU A 204 16.85 1.89 -0.17
C LEU A 204 15.63 2.82 -0.17
N LEU A 205 14.56 2.43 0.51
CA LEU A 205 13.31 3.18 0.51
C LEU A 205 13.49 4.56 1.17
N THR A 206 14.18 4.64 2.31
CA THR A 206 14.41 5.91 3.01
C THR A 206 15.18 6.91 2.14
N TYR A 207 16.18 6.43 1.38
CA TYR A 207 16.91 7.29 0.44
C TYR A 207 16.03 7.70 -0.76
N LEU A 208 15.23 6.80 -1.32
CA LEU A 208 14.28 7.17 -2.38
C LEU A 208 13.30 8.24 -1.89
N ALA A 209 12.82 8.12 -0.65
CA ALA A 209 11.92 9.08 -0.05
C ALA A 209 12.57 10.45 0.17
N SER A 210 13.83 10.49 0.64
CA SER A 210 14.56 11.75 0.84
C SER A 210 14.82 12.48 -0.49
N GLU A 211 15.03 11.73 -1.57
CA GLU A 211 15.27 12.28 -2.91
C GLU A 211 13.99 12.51 -3.73
N GLY A 212 12.81 12.23 -3.16
CA GLY A 212 11.52 12.42 -3.87
C GLY A 212 11.24 11.40 -4.98
N PHE A 213 11.89 10.25 -4.96
CA PHE A 213 11.71 9.15 -5.92
C PHE A 213 10.73 8.08 -5.43
N ILE A 214 9.68 8.51 -4.74
CA ILE A 214 8.55 7.69 -4.33
C ILE A 214 7.31 8.10 -5.16
N PRO A 215 6.73 7.20 -5.96
CA PRO A 215 5.58 7.53 -6.82
C PRO A 215 4.39 8.09 -6.07
N VAL A 216 4.10 7.51 -4.91
CA VAL A 216 3.02 7.92 -4.01
C VAL A 216 3.60 8.12 -2.63
N THR A 217 3.72 9.38 -2.19
CA THR A 217 4.10 9.69 -0.81
C THR A 217 2.95 9.33 0.12
N ALA A 218 2.87 8.05 0.51
CA ALA A 218 1.73 7.49 1.22
C ALA A 218 1.51 8.11 2.62
N TRP A 219 2.53 8.78 3.16
CA TRP A 219 2.49 9.53 4.42
C TRP A 219 1.94 10.96 4.29
N ASN A 220 1.47 11.35 3.11
CA ASN A 220 0.94 12.69 2.87
C ASN A 220 -0.51 12.62 2.39
N TRP A 221 -1.42 13.14 3.20
CA TRP A 221 -2.86 13.23 2.90
C TRP A 221 -3.17 13.89 1.54
N HIS A 222 -2.41 14.91 1.17
CA HIS A 222 -2.58 15.65 -0.10
C HIS A 222 -1.53 15.29 -1.16
N SER A 223 -0.97 14.08 -1.08
CA SER A 223 0.01 13.58 -2.06
C SER A 223 -0.47 13.79 -3.51
N GLN A 224 0.48 14.08 -4.38
CA GLN A 224 0.28 14.21 -5.82
C GLN A 224 1.04 13.06 -6.50
N PRO A 225 0.38 11.92 -6.78
CA PRO A 225 1.03 10.76 -7.36
C PRO A 225 1.73 11.08 -8.68
N VAL A 226 2.96 10.61 -8.82
CA VAL A 226 3.78 10.79 -10.02
C VAL A 226 4.05 9.42 -10.63
N TRP A 227 3.70 9.25 -11.91
CA TRP A 227 3.95 8.00 -12.64
C TRP A 227 5.03 8.13 -13.72
N ASN A 228 5.36 9.35 -14.16
CA ASN A 228 6.18 9.58 -15.35
C ASN A 228 7.69 9.66 -15.08
N GLN A 229 8.19 8.94 -14.07
CA GLN A 229 9.61 8.82 -13.75
C GLN A 229 10.11 7.38 -13.85
N PRO A 230 11.39 7.14 -14.19
CA PRO A 230 11.96 5.80 -14.33
C PRO A 230 12.27 5.15 -12.96
N PHE A 231 11.25 4.95 -12.13
CA PHE A 231 11.40 4.48 -10.75
C PHE A 231 12.12 3.13 -10.64
N GLN A 232 11.93 2.24 -11.60
CA GLN A 232 12.56 0.92 -11.57
C GLN A 232 14.06 1.00 -11.84
N GLU A 233 14.48 1.87 -12.76
CA GLU A 233 15.88 2.14 -13.07
C GLU A 233 16.56 2.88 -11.92
N ILE A 234 15.89 3.89 -11.37
CA ILE A 234 16.39 4.66 -10.21
C ILE A 234 16.63 3.73 -9.02
N ARG A 235 15.69 2.82 -8.69
CA ARG A 235 15.87 1.83 -7.61
C ARG A 235 17.10 0.94 -7.82
N GLN A 236 17.35 0.49 -9.05
CA GLN A 236 18.50 -0.35 -9.35
C GLN A 236 19.82 0.43 -9.26
N GLN A 237 19.86 1.64 -9.82
CA GLN A 237 21.04 2.51 -9.74
C GLN A 237 21.37 2.85 -8.29
N LEU A 238 20.35 3.18 -7.50
CA LEU A 238 20.53 3.52 -6.10
C LEU A 238 20.94 2.32 -5.25
N ALA A 239 20.40 1.13 -5.52
CA ALA A 239 20.85 -0.09 -4.85
C ALA A 239 22.36 -0.32 -5.04
N LEU A 240 22.88 -0.05 -6.25
CA LEU A 240 24.32 -0.11 -6.53
C LEU A 240 25.10 0.97 -5.75
N GLN A 241 24.63 2.21 -5.76
CA GLN A 241 25.26 3.32 -5.03
C GLN A 241 25.32 3.07 -3.52
N LEU A 242 24.28 2.45 -2.96
CA LEU A 242 24.20 2.09 -1.53
C LEU A 242 24.94 0.80 -1.18
N ASN A 243 25.62 0.16 -2.15
CA ASN A 243 26.32 -1.13 -2.00
C ASN A 243 25.39 -2.24 -1.45
N ILE A 244 24.11 -2.23 -1.86
CA ILE A 244 23.17 -3.31 -1.55
C ILE A 244 23.61 -4.56 -2.32
N GLN A 245 23.70 -5.67 -1.61
CA GLN A 245 24.25 -6.89 -2.17
C GLN A 245 23.37 -7.45 -3.31
N PRO A 246 23.95 -8.11 -4.31
CA PRO A 246 23.17 -8.82 -5.32
C PRO A 246 22.24 -9.87 -4.69
N GLN A 247 21.10 -10.10 -5.33
CA GLN A 247 20.19 -11.17 -4.94
C GLN A 247 20.86 -12.53 -5.15
N LYS A 248 20.74 -13.42 -4.16
CA LYS A 248 21.11 -14.84 -4.28
C LYS A 248 19.84 -15.66 -4.63
N HIS A 249 19.98 -16.55 -5.60
CA HIS A 249 18.92 -17.44 -6.09
C HIS A 249 19.30 -18.89 -5.85
#